data_AF-A0A3D4YPM6-F1
#
_entry.id   AF-A0A3D4YPM6-F1
#
_cell.length_a   1.000
_cell.length_b   1.000
_cell.length_c   1.000
_cell.angle_alpha   90.00
_cell.angle_beta   90.00
_cell.angle_gamma   90.00
#
_symmetry.space_group_name_H-M   'P 1'
#
loop_
_entity.id
_entity.type
_entity.pdbx_description
1 polymer ?
#
loop_
_entity_poly.entity_id
_entity_poly.type
_entity_poly.pdbx_seq_one_letter_code
_entity_poly.pdbx_strand_id
1 'polypeptide(L)'
;DGCLWESGTSFDESGRPTLQFGCRGLVYLQLRVRFLNFDQHSGLASVYPSAAMYLIEALASLRDQDMNVKIDGFYDGVVPPTEADRRMMAKIDPEVEQRRKLVGFERLVRDPKPEKVIEQLLFTPTCNIAGVTIGYQGPGSKTVLP
;
A
#
# COMPACT_ATOMS: atom_id res chain seq x y z
N ASP A 1 2.56 -20.26 30.62
CA ASP A 1 1.26 -20.01 29.98
C ASP A 1 1.47 -19.39 28.61
N GLY A 2 0.86 -19.93 27.57
CA GLY A 2 1.00 -19.46 26.18
C GLY A 2 -0.35 -19.45 25.47
N CYS A 3 -0.51 -18.57 24.49
CA CYS A 3 -1.71 -18.49 23.67
C CYS A 3 -1.38 -18.97 22.26
N LEU A 4 -2.08 -20.02 21.79
CA LEU A 4 -2.10 -20.37 20.39
C LEU A 4 -3.28 -19.65 19.74
N TRP A 5 -3.00 -18.74 18.82
CA TRP A 5 -4.03 -18.07 18.05
C TRP A 5 -4.24 -18.83 16.74
N GLU A 6 -5.48 -19.21 16.44
CA GLU A 6 -5.86 -19.66 15.10
C GLU A 6 -5.73 -18.50 14.11
N SER A 7 -4.58 -18.41 13.45
CA SER A 7 -4.50 -17.77 12.14
C SER A 7 -4.66 -18.87 11.07
N GLY A 8 -5.25 -18.52 9.93
CA GLY A 8 -5.61 -19.50 8.89
C GLY A 8 -4.48 -20.49 8.61
N THR A 9 -4.83 -21.78 8.50
CA THR A 9 -3.91 -22.90 8.32
C THR A 9 -2.95 -22.63 7.18
N SER A 10 -1.71 -22.27 7.49
CA SER A 10 -0.76 -21.74 6.51
C SER A 10 0.28 -22.80 6.19
N PHE A 11 -0.08 -23.75 5.33
CA PHE A 11 0.94 -24.54 4.64
C PHE A 11 1.64 -23.62 3.62
N ASP A 12 2.96 -23.70 3.50
CA ASP A 12 3.64 -23.04 2.39
C ASP A 12 3.34 -23.74 1.05
N GLU A 13 3.84 -23.21 -0.06
CA GLU A 13 3.58 -23.78 -1.39
C GLU A 13 4.09 -25.23 -1.52
N SER A 14 5.03 -25.66 -0.68
CA SER A 14 5.54 -27.03 -0.60
C SER A 14 4.75 -27.93 0.36
N GLY A 15 3.65 -27.44 0.95
CA GLY A 15 2.83 -28.21 1.88
C GLY A 15 3.45 -28.32 3.29
N ARG A 16 4.44 -27.50 3.64
CA ARG A 16 5.03 -27.51 4.99
C ARG A 16 4.24 -26.59 5.91
N PRO A 17 3.91 -27.02 7.16
CA PRO A 17 3.20 -26.16 8.10
C PRO A 17 4.06 -24.95 8.46
N THR A 18 3.46 -23.77 8.49
CA THR A 18 4.13 -22.54 8.95
C THR A 18 3.64 -22.10 10.31
N LEU A 19 4.54 -21.47 11.07
CA LEU A 19 4.26 -20.83 12.34
C LEU A 19 4.52 -19.34 12.20
N GLN A 20 3.55 -18.53 12.59
CA GLN A 20 3.62 -17.06 12.52
C GLN A 20 3.66 -16.49 13.92
N PHE A 21 4.52 -15.48 14.13
CA PHE A 21 4.74 -14.85 15.44
C PHE A 21 4.22 -13.42 15.51
N GLY A 22 3.44 -12.99 14.51
CA GLY A 22 2.86 -11.66 14.48
C GLY A 22 2.10 -11.36 13.19
N CYS A 23 1.37 -10.25 13.22
CA CYS A 23 0.67 -9.69 12.07
C CYS A 23 0.94 -8.18 12.00
N ARG A 24 0.83 -7.61 10.81
CA ARG A 24 0.89 -6.15 10.66
C ARG A 24 -0.42 -5.53 11.14
N GLY A 25 -0.31 -4.40 11.82
CA GLY A 25 -1.46 -3.53 12.06
C GLY A 25 -1.96 -2.90 10.75
N LEU A 26 -3.14 -2.30 10.81
CA LEU A 26 -3.72 -1.53 9.72
C LEU A 26 -4.49 -0.34 10.26
N VAL A 27 -4.47 0.77 9.52
CA VAL A 27 -5.30 1.95 9.76
C VAL A 27 -5.90 2.35 8.43
N TYR A 28 -7.23 2.48 8.40
CA TYR A 28 -7.96 3.01 7.25
C TYR A 28 -8.37 4.45 7.51
N LEU A 29 -8.06 5.32 6.56
CA LEU A 29 -8.46 6.72 6.56
C LEU A 29 -9.30 7.01 5.33
N GLN A 30 -10.29 7.89 5.48
CA GLN A 30 -11.05 8.41 4.35
C GLN A 30 -10.72 9.90 4.18
N LEU A 31 -10.10 10.23 3.05
CA LEU A 31 -9.83 11.61 2.66
C LEU A 31 -11.01 12.14 1.83
N ARG A 32 -11.53 13.32 2.19
CA ARG A 32 -12.60 14.01 1.47
C ARG A 32 -12.17 15.44 1.20
N VAL A 33 -12.40 15.92 -0.02
CA VAL A 33 -12.12 17.30 -0.44
C VAL A 33 -13.42 17.90 -0.96
N ARG A 34 -13.74 19.12 -0.51
CA ARG A 34 -14.89 19.88 -0.99
C ARG A 34 -14.50 21.36 -1.05
N PHE A 35 -14.63 21.97 -2.23
CA PHE A 35 -14.44 23.41 -2.40
C PHE A 35 -15.73 24.12 -2.82
N LEU A 36 -16.45 23.54 -3.79
CA LEU A 36 -17.64 24.14 -4.36
C LEU A 36 -18.90 23.65 -3.63
N ASN A 37 -19.91 24.52 -3.58
CA ASN A 37 -21.20 24.15 -2.99
C ASN A 37 -21.96 23.14 -3.85
N PHE A 38 -21.73 23.16 -5.17
CA PHE A 38 -22.26 22.27 -6.18
C PHE A 38 -21.31 22.24 -7.39
N ASP A 39 -21.38 21.16 -8.17
CA ASP A 39 -20.63 20.95 -9.40
C ASP A 39 -20.78 22.14 -10.38
N GLN A 40 -19.69 22.51 -11.04
CA GLN A 40 -19.69 23.57 -12.05
C GLN A 40 -19.44 23.03 -13.46
N HIS A 41 -19.62 23.88 -14.48
CA HIS A 41 -19.19 23.57 -15.84
C HIS A 41 -17.65 23.51 -15.89
N SER A 42 -17.06 22.49 -16.51
CA SER A 42 -15.60 22.30 -16.53
C SER A 42 -14.81 23.45 -17.18
N GLY A 43 -15.44 24.21 -18.09
CA GLY A 43 -14.85 25.41 -18.67
C GLY A 43 -14.55 26.54 -17.67
N LEU A 44 -15.07 26.46 -16.45
CA LEU A 44 -14.82 27.41 -15.37
C LEU A 44 -13.61 27.02 -14.49
N ALA A 45 -12.89 25.94 -14.82
CA ALA A 45 -11.71 25.50 -14.07
C ALA A 45 -10.55 26.51 -14.06
N SER A 46 -10.57 27.53 -14.95
CA SER A 46 -9.64 28.66 -14.90
C SER A 46 -9.96 29.68 -13.80
N VAL A 47 -11.16 29.61 -13.21
CA VAL A 47 -11.67 30.54 -12.19
C VAL A 47 -11.94 29.82 -10.87
N TYR A 48 -12.47 28.60 -10.93
CA TYR A 48 -12.89 27.83 -9.77
C TYR A 48 -11.99 26.63 -9.50
N PRO A 49 -11.73 26.29 -8.22
CA PRO A 49 -10.90 25.16 -7.85
C PRO A 49 -11.55 23.82 -8.19
N SER A 50 -10.73 22.85 -8.55
CA SER A 50 -11.15 21.46 -8.76
C SER A 50 -10.89 20.63 -7.51
N ALA A 51 -11.92 20.11 -6.86
CA ALA A 51 -11.71 19.19 -5.74
C ALA A 51 -11.00 17.90 -6.20
N ALA A 52 -11.28 17.48 -7.43
CA ALA A 52 -10.65 16.33 -8.07
C ALA A 52 -9.12 16.45 -8.19
N MET A 53 -8.62 17.57 -8.72
CA MET A 53 -7.18 17.79 -8.89
C MET A 53 -6.45 17.83 -7.55
N TYR A 54 -6.99 18.57 -6.58
CA TYR A 54 -6.39 18.65 -5.23
C TYR A 54 -6.37 17.29 -4.52
N LEU A 55 -7.42 16.47 -4.66
CA LEU A 55 -7.42 15.14 -4.08
C LEU A 55 -6.36 14.25 -4.73
N ILE A 56 -6.19 14.31 -6.06
CA ILE A 56 -5.14 13.57 -6.76
C ILE A 56 -3.75 14.01 -6.28
N GLU A 57 -3.51 15.31 -6.18
CA GLU A 57 -2.24 15.86 -5.69
C GLU A 57 -1.93 15.42 -4.25
N ALA A 58 -2.92 15.49 -3.35
CA ALA A 58 -2.77 15.03 -1.97
C ALA A 58 -2.51 13.53 -1.88
N LEU A 59 -3.15 12.70 -2.72
CA LEU A 59 -2.90 11.26 -2.76
C LEU A 59 -1.52 10.94 -3.33
N ALA A 60 -1.08 11.67 -4.35
CA ALA A 60 0.23 11.54 -4.95
C ALA A 60 1.35 11.95 -3.97
N SER A 61 1.09 12.92 -3.08
CA SER A 61 2.09 13.36 -2.09
C SER A 61 2.32 12.36 -0.95
N LEU A 62 1.50 11.31 -0.80
CA LEU A 62 1.64 10.33 0.27
C LEU A 62 2.87 9.44 0.10
N ARG A 63 3.34 9.22 -1.14
CA ARG A 63 4.44 8.31 -1.45
C ARG A 63 5.34 8.85 -2.57
N ASP A 64 6.61 8.43 -2.58
CA ASP A 64 7.50 8.64 -3.73
C ASP A 64 7.38 7.53 -4.79
N GLN A 65 8.17 7.64 -5.86
CA GLN A 65 8.20 6.67 -6.97
C GLN A 65 8.73 5.29 -6.54
N ASP A 66 9.49 5.22 -5.46
CA ASP A 66 9.96 3.98 -4.83
C ASP A 66 8.98 3.47 -3.75
N MET A 67 7.78 4.04 -3.69
CA MET A 67 6.71 3.66 -2.76
C MET A 67 7.08 3.86 -1.28
N ASN A 68 8.06 4.71 -0.98
CA ASN A 68 8.31 5.16 0.40
C ASN A 68 7.25 6.16 0.81
N VAL A 69 6.80 6.08 2.05
CA VAL A 69 5.79 6.99 2.60
C VAL A 69 6.45 8.33 2.91
N LYS A 70 5.83 9.42 2.48
CA LYS A 70 6.38 10.79 2.54
C LYS A 70 5.81 11.62 3.69
N ILE A 71 5.09 11.00 4.61
CA ILE A 71 4.52 11.65 5.79
C ILE A 71 5.64 11.85 6.82
N ASP A 72 5.80 13.09 7.30
CA ASP A 72 6.79 13.41 8.32
C ASP A 72 6.57 12.59 9.60
N GLY A 73 7.66 12.05 10.15
CA GLY A 73 7.64 11.20 11.34
C GLY A 73 7.04 9.80 11.14
N PHE A 74 6.64 9.42 9.91
CA PHE A 74 6.00 8.12 9.66
C PHE A 74 6.85 6.92 10.09
N TYR A 75 8.17 7.04 9.98
CA TYR A 75 9.11 5.96 10.30
C TYR A 75 9.67 6.00 11.72
N ASP A 76 9.36 7.04 12.52
CA ASP A 76 9.99 7.25 13.84
C ASP A 76 9.68 6.12 14.83
N GLY A 77 8.51 5.50 14.71
CA GLY A 77 8.08 4.37 15.53
C GLY A 77 8.39 2.99 14.94
N VAL A 78 9.05 2.92 13.78
CA VAL A 78 9.31 1.64 13.11
C VAL A 78 10.50 0.94 13.77
N VAL A 79 10.23 -0.23 14.35
CA VAL A 79 11.27 -1.07 14.96
C VAL A 79 11.90 -1.95 13.88
N PRO A 80 13.23 -1.86 13.64
CA PRO A 80 13.89 -2.70 12.67
C PRO A 80 13.98 -4.16 13.15
N PRO A 81 14.12 -5.14 12.23
CA PRO A 81 14.30 -6.54 12.61
C PRO A 81 15.57 -6.74 13.42
N THR A 82 15.50 -7.60 14.43
CA THR A 82 16.65 -8.05 15.21
C THR A 82 17.48 -9.08 14.44
N GLU A 83 18.68 -9.40 14.92
CA GLU A 83 19.48 -10.49 14.36
C GLU A 83 18.78 -11.85 14.44
N ALA A 84 17.99 -12.09 15.49
CA ALA A 84 17.19 -13.31 15.60
C ALA A 84 16.12 -13.37 14.50
N ASP A 85 15.45 -12.25 14.24
CA ASP A 85 14.46 -12.15 13.15
C ASP A 85 15.11 -12.42 11.80
N ARG A 86 16.27 -11.80 11.52
CA ARG A 86 17.01 -12.02 10.27
C ARG A 86 17.40 -13.47 10.06
N ARG A 87 17.88 -14.16 11.11
CA ARG A 87 18.22 -15.59 11.05
C ARG A 87 17.01 -16.48 10.78
N MET A 88 15.82 -16.11 11.26
CA MET A 88 14.60 -16.85 10.96
C MET A 88 14.12 -16.56 9.54
N MET A 89 14.11 -15.29 9.11
CA MET A 89 13.74 -14.89 7.75
C MET A 89 14.63 -15.53 6.69
N ALA A 90 15.93 -15.69 6.96
CA ALA A 90 16.88 -16.34 6.04
C ALA A 90 16.56 -17.82 5.74
N LYS A 91 15.67 -18.45 6.52
CA LYS A 91 15.21 -19.84 6.29
C LYS A 91 13.97 -19.91 5.39
N ILE A 92 13.35 -18.77 5.09
CA ILE A 92 12.14 -18.67 4.30
C ILE A 92 12.54 -18.43 2.85
N ASP A 93 12.03 -19.24 1.93
CA ASP A 93 12.22 -19.00 0.50
C ASP A 93 11.45 -17.73 0.10
N PRO A 94 12.12 -16.69 -0.45
CA PRO A 94 11.44 -15.49 -0.92
C PRO A 94 10.56 -15.73 -2.16
N GLU A 95 10.75 -16.84 -2.89
CA GLU A 95 9.92 -17.23 -4.05
C GLU A 95 9.79 -16.11 -5.10
N VAL A 96 10.88 -15.35 -5.31
CA VAL A 96 10.87 -14.10 -6.11
C VAL A 96 10.30 -14.31 -7.51
N GLU A 97 10.74 -15.37 -8.20
CA GLU A 97 10.29 -15.69 -9.55
C GLU A 97 8.82 -16.12 -9.60
N GLN A 98 8.35 -16.86 -8.60
CA GLN A 98 6.93 -17.23 -8.50
C GLN A 98 6.08 -15.98 -8.24
N ARG A 99 6.51 -15.09 -7.32
CA ARG A 99 5.83 -13.82 -7.06
C ARG A 99 5.70 -12.98 -8.32
N ARG A 100 6.78 -12.84 -9.10
CA ARG A 100 6.80 -12.13 -10.39
C ARG A 100 5.81 -12.74 -11.39
N LYS A 101 5.86 -14.06 -11.56
CA LYS A 101 4.98 -14.80 -12.48
C LYS A 101 3.50 -14.70 -12.08
N LEU A 102 3.20 -14.84 -10.80
CA LEU A 102 1.83 -14.84 -10.27
C LEU A 102 1.10 -13.53 -10.59
N VAL A 103 1.78 -12.40 -10.44
CA VAL A 103 1.16 -11.07 -10.64
C VAL A 103 1.44 -10.47 -12.02
N GLY A 104 2.22 -11.16 -12.86
CA GLY A 104 2.59 -10.68 -14.20
C GLY A 104 3.43 -9.41 -14.21
N PHE A 105 4.21 -9.17 -13.14
CA PHE A 105 5.00 -7.94 -12.99
C PHE A 105 6.46 -8.28 -12.68
N GLU A 106 7.36 -7.87 -13.57
CA GLU A 106 8.77 -8.26 -13.51
C GLU A 106 9.53 -7.61 -12.36
N ARG A 107 9.19 -6.37 -12.00
CA ARG A 107 9.92 -5.61 -10.97
C ARG A 107 9.13 -5.60 -9.66
N LEU A 108 9.63 -6.22 -8.61
CA LEU A 108 8.98 -6.07 -7.29
C LEU A 108 9.09 -4.61 -6.82
N VAL A 109 8.13 -4.15 -6.02
CA VAL A 109 8.18 -2.80 -5.41
C VAL A 109 9.51 -2.63 -4.67
N ARG A 110 10.21 -1.51 -4.92
CA ARG A 110 11.58 -1.21 -4.43
C ARG A 110 12.70 -2.12 -4.93
N ASP A 111 12.37 -3.11 -5.76
CA ASP A 111 13.30 -4.08 -6.34
C ASP A 111 14.38 -4.58 -5.36
N PRO A 112 13.97 -5.11 -4.18
CA PRO A 112 14.92 -5.57 -3.19
C PRO A 112 15.73 -6.75 -3.74
N LYS A 113 16.97 -6.89 -3.25
CA LYS A 113 17.73 -8.13 -3.44
C LYS A 113 16.91 -9.32 -2.92
N PRO A 114 17.02 -10.52 -3.51
CA PRO A 114 16.22 -11.69 -3.12
C PRO A 114 16.21 -11.97 -1.60
N GLU A 115 17.37 -11.86 -0.95
CA GLU A 115 17.54 -12.06 0.49
C GLU A 115 16.83 -11.02 1.37
N LYS A 116 16.40 -9.89 0.80
CA LYS A 116 15.69 -8.80 1.49
C LYS A 116 14.19 -8.80 1.23
N VAL A 117 13.66 -9.67 0.37
CA VAL A 117 12.24 -9.72 0.02
C VAL A 117 11.38 -10.04 1.25
N ILE A 118 11.77 -11.04 2.05
CA ILE A 118 11.03 -11.42 3.27
C ILE A 118 11.11 -10.32 4.33
N GLU A 119 12.28 -9.71 4.51
CA GLU A 119 12.45 -8.57 5.42
C GLU A 119 11.57 -7.40 5.00
N GLN A 120 11.52 -7.08 3.71
CA GLN A 120 10.64 -6.04 3.18
C GLN A 120 9.17 -6.39 3.41
N LEU A 121 8.75 -7.63 3.15
CA LEU A 121 7.37 -8.06 3.30
C LEU A 121 6.87 -7.91 4.75
N LEU A 122 7.70 -8.28 5.73
CA LEU A 122 7.32 -8.36 7.13
C LEU A 122 7.52 -7.04 7.89
N PHE A 123 8.64 -6.33 7.65
CA PHE A 123 9.06 -5.18 8.46
C PHE A 123 8.89 -3.82 7.77
N THR A 124 8.54 -3.78 6.49
CA THR A 124 8.32 -2.50 5.81
C THR A 124 6.86 -2.06 5.90
N PRO A 125 6.56 -0.94 6.57
CA PRO A 125 5.21 -0.38 6.55
C PRO A 125 4.87 0.15 5.16
N THR A 126 3.59 0.11 4.83
CA THR A 126 3.06 0.58 3.56
C THR A 126 1.95 1.60 3.79
N CYS A 127 1.80 2.51 2.83
CA CYS A 127 0.59 3.32 2.68
C CYS A 127 -0.02 2.89 1.34
N ASN A 128 -1.33 2.64 1.25
CA ASN A 128 -1.96 2.23 0.00
C ASN A 128 -3.33 2.91 -0.17
N ILE A 129 -3.72 3.11 -1.42
CA ILE A 129 -5.04 3.59 -1.78
C ILE A 129 -5.91 2.38 -2.08
N ALA A 130 -6.88 2.11 -1.21
CA ALA A 130 -7.80 0.98 -1.38
C ALA A 130 -8.97 1.30 -2.32
N GLY A 131 -9.28 2.58 -2.52
CA GLY A 131 -10.34 3.02 -3.41
C GLY A 131 -10.34 4.53 -3.61
N VAL A 132 -10.79 4.97 -4.78
CA VAL A 132 -10.92 6.38 -5.16
C VAL A 132 -12.23 6.55 -5.92
N THR A 133 -13.01 7.57 -5.56
CA THR A 133 -14.24 7.95 -6.26
C THR A 133 -14.28 9.46 -6.40
N ILE A 134 -14.23 9.97 -7.64
CA ILE A 134 -14.05 11.39 -7.94
C ILE A 134 -14.74 11.73 -9.27
N GLY A 135 -15.65 12.70 -9.28
CA GLY A 135 -16.23 13.28 -10.51
C GLY A 135 -17.33 12.44 -11.17
N TYR A 136 -17.33 12.34 -12.50
CA TYR A 136 -18.30 11.56 -13.27
C TYR A 136 -17.77 10.15 -13.58
N GLN A 137 -18.56 9.10 -13.32
CA GLN A 137 -18.20 7.69 -13.60
C GLN A 137 -19.21 6.98 -14.52
N GLY A 138 -20.14 7.72 -15.15
CA GLY A 138 -21.11 7.15 -16.09
C GLY A 138 -20.52 6.95 -17.50
N PRO A 139 -21.30 6.36 -18.44
CA PRO A 139 -20.88 6.23 -19.83
C PRO A 139 -20.74 7.59 -20.53
N GLY A 140 -19.85 7.67 -21.53
CA GLY A 140 -19.61 8.91 -22.28
C GLY A 140 -18.78 9.93 -21.49
N SER A 141 -19.00 11.22 -21.76
CA SER A 141 -18.29 12.32 -21.11
C SER A 141 -19.27 13.31 -20.47
N LYS A 142 -18.82 13.99 -19.41
CA LYS A 142 -19.56 15.06 -18.74
C LYS A 142 -18.62 16.24 -18.51
N THR A 143 -18.97 17.42 -19.00
CA THR A 143 -18.21 18.66 -18.82
C THR A 143 -18.44 19.26 -17.43
N VAL A 144 -17.94 18.57 -16.41
CA VAL A 144 -18.17 18.90 -14.99
C VAL A 144 -16.86 19.23 -14.26
N LEU A 145 -16.95 20.18 -13.35
CA LEU A 145 -15.94 20.50 -12.34
C LEU A 145 -16.49 20.04 -10.97
N PRO A 146 -16.06 18.87 -10.48
CA PRO A 146 -16.48 18.32 -9.19
C PRO A 146 -15.83 19.03 -7.99
#